data_AF-A0A0R1VNZ7-F1
#
_entry.id   AF-A0A0R1VNZ7-F1
#
_cell.length_a   1.000
_cell.length_b   1.000
_cell.length_c   1.000
_cell.angle_alpha   90.00
_cell.angle_beta   90.00
_cell.angle_gamma   90.00
#
_symmetry.space_group_name_H-M   'P 1'
#
loop_
_entity.id
_entity.type
_entity.pdbx_description
1 polymer ?
#
loop_
_entity_poly.entity_id
_entity_poly.type
_entity_poly.pdbx_seq_one_letter_code
_entity_poly.pdbx_strand_id
1 'polypeptide(L)'
;MTTHYDKEFKQNIINLYKQGESAAQLAREYGIGYSTVHKWVQAQTQNKSGKTPDEIKAMEKRLTALSEEIEILKKALGFLAQR
;
A
#
# COMPACT_ATOMS: atom_id res chain seq x y z
N MET A 1 -32.81 -3.77 4.21
CA MET A 1 -32.14 -5.08 4.27
C MET A 1 -30.64 -4.86 4.15
N THR A 2 -29.88 -5.01 5.23
CA THR A 2 -28.40 -4.93 5.19
C THR A 2 -27.86 -6.24 4.64
N THR A 3 -27.45 -6.23 3.37
CA THR A 3 -26.73 -7.36 2.77
C THR A 3 -25.39 -7.51 3.49
N HIS A 4 -25.30 -8.50 4.38
CA HIS A 4 -24.05 -8.87 5.01
C HIS A 4 -23.28 -9.74 4.03
N TYR A 5 -22.24 -9.15 3.43
CA TYR A 5 -21.26 -9.92 2.66
C TYR A 5 -20.22 -10.50 3.62
N ASP A 6 -19.91 -11.78 3.45
CA ASP A 6 -18.89 -12.47 4.23
C ASP A 6 -17.52 -11.78 4.11
N LYS A 7 -16.73 -11.88 5.18
CA LYS A 7 -15.37 -11.30 5.20
C LYS A 7 -14.49 -11.90 4.09
N GLU A 8 -14.58 -13.21 3.88
CA GLU A 8 -13.84 -13.90 2.83
C GLU A 8 -14.22 -13.38 1.44
N PHE A 9 -15.52 -13.21 1.19
CA PHE A 9 -16.01 -12.66 -0.07
C PHE A 9 -15.49 -11.25 -0.33
N LYS A 10 -15.57 -10.36 0.67
CA LYS A 10 -15.01 -9.00 0.58
C LYS A 10 -13.51 -9.03 0.26
N GLN A 11 -12.77 -9.90 0.94
CA GLN A 11 -11.33 -10.03 0.75
C GLN A 11 -10.99 -10.53 -0.66
N ASN A 12 -11.79 -11.45 -1.20
CA ASN A 12 -11.60 -11.98 -2.54
C ASN A 12 -11.76 -10.89 -3.61
N ILE A 13 -12.83 -10.09 -3.52
CA ILE A 13 -13.07 -8.94 -4.42
C ILE A 13 -11.93 -7.91 -4.34
N ILE A 14 -11.45 -7.61 -3.14
CA ILE A 14 -10.31 -6.71 -2.94
C ILE A 14 -9.03 -7.29 -3.57
N ASN A 15 -8.82 -8.61 -3.47
CA ASN A 15 -7.65 -9.26 -4.05
C ASN A 15 -7.69 -9.22 -5.58
N LEU A 16 -8.86 -9.46 -6.20
CA LEU A 16 -9.04 -9.31 -7.65
C LEU A 16 -8.79 -7.88 -8.10
N TYR A 17 -9.28 -6.88 -7.36
CA TYR A 17 -8.99 -5.48 -7.65
C TYR A 17 -7.48 -5.17 -7.61
N LYS A 18 -6.74 -5.75 -6.65
CA LYS A 18 -5.27 -5.61 -6.56
C LYS A 18 -4.53 -6.33 -7.71
N GLN A 19 -5.15 -7.33 -8.34
CA GLN A 19 -4.60 -8.04 -9.50
C GLN A 19 -4.77 -7.26 -10.81
N GLY A 20 -5.51 -6.14 -10.79
CA GLY A 20 -5.70 -5.27 -11.95
C GLY A 20 -7.12 -5.22 -12.47
N GLU A 21 -8.07 -5.94 -11.85
CA GLU A 21 -9.47 -5.88 -12.23
C GLU A 21 -10.14 -4.58 -11.82
N SER A 22 -10.96 -4.02 -12.70
CA SER A 22 -11.65 -2.76 -12.42
C SER A 22 -12.82 -2.97 -11.45
N ALA A 23 -13.03 -2.02 -10.55
CA ALA A 23 -14.17 -2.06 -9.62
C ALA A 23 -15.53 -2.12 -10.35
N ALA A 24 -15.63 -1.58 -11.56
CA ALA A 24 -16.84 -1.64 -12.39
C ALA A 24 -17.08 -3.03 -12.98
N GLN A 25 -16.01 -3.75 -13.35
CA GLN A 25 -16.09 -5.12 -13.84
C GLN A 25 -16.48 -6.08 -12.70
N LEU A 26 -15.80 -5.99 -11.56
CA LEU A 26 -16.13 -6.78 -10.37
C LEU A 26 -17.56 -6.53 -9.88
N ALA A 27 -18.03 -5.29 -9.96
CA ALA A 27 -19.41 -4.95 -9.64
C ALA A 27 -20.43 -5.65 -10.57
N ARG A 28 -20.16 -5.68 -11.87
CA ARG A 28 -21.04 -6.33 -12.86
C ARG A 28 -21.01 -7.86 -12.74
N GLU A 29 -19.82 -8.43 -12.63
CA GLU A 29 -19.60 -9.89 -12.63
C GLU A 29 -20.16 -10.55 -11.36
N TYR A 30 -19.96 -9.92 -10.21
CA TYR A 30 -20.43 -10.45 -8.92
C TYR A 30 -21.79 -9.87 -8.49
N GLY A 31 -22.44 -9.06 -9.34
CA GLY A 31 -23.73 -8.44 -9.03
C GLY A 31 -23.68 -7.49 -7.82
N ILE A 32 -22.52 -6.91 -7.53
CA ILE A 32 -22.29 -6.01 -6.40
C ILE A 32 -22.44 -4.56 -6.89
N GLY A 33 -23.02 -3.69 -6.08
CA GLY A 33 -23.00 -2.26 -6.38
C GLY A 33 -21.56 -1.72 -6.48
N TYR A 34 -21.25 -0.96 -7.54
CA TYR A 34 -19.95 -0.31 -7.72
C TYR A 34 -19.50 0.47 -6.48
N SER A 35 -20.42 1.21 -5.86
CA SER A 35 -20.17 1.97 -4.64
C SER A 35 -19.75 1.09 -3.45
N THR A 36 -20.24 -0.14 -3.39
CA THR A 36 -19.87 -1.12 -2.36
C THR A 36 -18.46 -1.66 -2.57
N VAL A 37 -18.12 -2.03 -3.81
CA VAL A 37 -16.75 -2.47 -4.17
C VAL A 37 -15.75 -1.35 -3.91
N HIS A 38 -16.06 -0.13 -4.33
CA HIS A 38 -15.22 1.04 -4.11
C HIS A 38 -15.01 1.33 -2.61
N LYS A 39 -16.06 1.22 -1.78
CA LYS A 39 -15.95 1.34 -0.32
C LYS A 39 -15.03 0.28 0.29
N TRP A 40 -15.07 -0.96 -0.18
CA TRP A 40 -14.19 -2.03 0.35
C TRP A 40 -12.72 -1.80 -0.01
N VAL A 41 -12.44 -1.37 -1.24
CA VAL A 41 -11.09 -1.01 -1.68
C VAL A 41 -10.56 0.17 -0.87
N GLN A 42 -11.36 1.23 -0.68
CA GLN A 42 -10.97 2.39 0.15
C GLN A 42 -10.76 2.03 1.62
N ALA A 43 -11.61 1.18 2.20
CA ALA A 43 -11.44 0.73 3.59
C ALA A 43 -10.13 -0.06 3.78
N GLN A 44 -9.64 -0.73 2.74
CA GLN A 44 -8.36 -1.45 2.76
C GLN A 44 -7.15 -0.53 2.57
N THR A 45 -7.23 0.51 1.75
CA THR A 45 -6.15 1.51 1.67
C THR A 45 -6.02 2.28 2.97
N GLN A 46 -7.12 2.60 3.64
CA GLN A 46 -7.11 3.18 5.00
C GLN A 46 -6.47 2.23 6.03
N ASN A 47 -6.76 0.92 5.98
CA ASN A 47 -6.18 -0.05 6.92
C ASN A 47 -4.74 -0.47 6.61
N LYS A 48 -4.30 -0.46 5.34
CA LYS A 48 -2.88 -0.65 4.99
C LYS A 48 -2.02 0.58 5.30
N SER A 49 -2.66 1.73 5.41
CA SER A 49 -2.06 3.00 5.81
C SER A 49 -2.37 3.29 7.28
N GLY A 50 -2.14 2.31 8.17
CA GLY A 50 -1.98 2.60 9.60
C GLY A 50 -0.86 3.60 9.88
N LYS A 51 -0.13 4.03 8.84
CA LYS A 51 0.71 5.21 8.81
C LYS A 51 0.03 6.32 8.00
N THR A 52 -0.19 7.43 8.67
CA THR A 52 -0.66 8.67 8.04
C THR A 52 0.29 9.11 6.90
N PRO A 53 -0.18 9.88 5.90
CA PRO A 53 0.69 10.42 4.85
C PRO A 53 1.94 11.15 5.39
N ASP A 54 1.82 11.76 6.57
CA ASP A 54 2.93 12.36 7.31
C ASP A 54 3.99 11.35 7.76
N GLU A 55 3.58 10.17 8.22
CA GLU A 55 4.50 9.11 8.64
C GLU A 55 5.24 8.49 7.46
N ILE A 56 4.60 8.39 6.28
CA ILE A 56 5.27 7.94 5.05
C ILE A 56 6.36 8.94 4.67
N LYS A 57 6.03 10.23 4.66
CA LYS A 57 6.99 11.31 4.37
C LYS A 57 8.14 11.35 5.39
N ALA A 58 7.84 11.11 6.66
CA ALA A 58 8.85 11.02 7.71
C ALA A 58 9.77 9.80 7.54
N MET A 59 9.24 8.67 7.08
CA MET A 59 10.03 7.48 6.78
C MET A 59 10.89 7.67 5.53
N GLU A 60 10.36 8.27 4.47
CA GLU A 60 11.15 8.60 3.27
C GLU A 60 12.32 9.53 3.63
N LYS A 61 12.09 10.56 4.44
CA LYS A 61 13.15 11.46 4.90
C LYS A 61 14.23 10.76 5.75
N ARG A 62 13.84 9.74 6.53
CA ARG A 62 14.79 8.91 7.28
C ARG A 62 15.59 7.99 6.35
N LEU A 63 14.97 7.43 5.31
CA LEU A 63 15.66 6.61 4.33
C LEU A 63 16.71 7.42 3.56
N THR A 64 16.38 8.65 3.14
CA THR A 64 17.34 9.51 2.44
C THR A 64 18.53 9.88 3.33
N ALA A 65 18.29 10.26 4.59
CA ALA A 65 19.37 10.59 5.53
C ALA A 65 20.28 9.38 5.81
N LEU A 66 19.71 8.18 5.97
CA LEU A 66 20.47 6.97 6.23
C LEU A 66 21.29 6.53 4.99
N SER A 67 20.74 6.72 3.78
CA SER A 67 21.47 6.48 2.54
C SER A 67 22.68 7.40 2.38
N GLU A 68 22.53 8.69 2.71
CA GLU A 68 23.64 9.66 2.71
C GLU A 68 24.73 9.27 3.71
N GLU A 69 24.35 8.84 4.92
CA GLU A 69 25.29 8.41 5.95
C GLU A 69 26.08 7.16 5.52
N ILE A 70 25.41 6.17 4.91
CA ILE A 70 26.08 5.01 4.32
C ILE A 70 27.06 5.43 3.21
N GLU A 71 26.70 6.40 2.38
CA GLU A 71 27.56 6.86 1.30
C GLU A 71 28.83 7.54 1.82
N ILE A 72 28.72 8.36 2.86
CA ILE A 72 29.86 8.98 3.55
C ILE A 72 30.75 7.92 4.19
N LEU A 73 30.16 6.96 4.90
CA LEU A 73 30.89 5.86 5.53
C LEU A 73 31.63 5.01 4.49
N LYS A 74 31.00 4.70 3.35
CA LYS A 74 31.63 3.99 2.24
C LYS A 74 32.81 4.76 1.65
N LYS A 75 32.67 6.08 1.45
CA LYS A 75 33.78 6.93 0.97
C LYS A 75 34.93 6.93 1.96
N ALA A 76 34.67 7.11 3.25
CA ALA A 76 35.68 7.09 4.31
C ALA A 76 36.41 5.74 4.37
N LEU A 77 35.67 4.62 4.28
CA LEU A 77 36.26 3.28 4.19
C LEU A 77 37.12 3.10 2.94
N GLY A 78 36.69 3.62 1.78
CA GLY A 78 37.47 3.60 0.55
C GLY A 78 38.81 4.34 0.69
N PHE A 79 38.80 5.51 1.34
CA PHE A 79 40.03 6.26 1.62
C PHE A 79 40.95 5.55 2.62
N LEU A 80 40.38 4.89 3.63
CA LEU A 80 41.14 4.11 4.62
C LEU A 80 41.72 2.82 4.02
N ALA A 81 41.02 2.18 3.09
CA ALA A 81 41.47 0.95 2.43
C ALA A 81 42.50 1.19 1.32
N GLN A 82 42.61 2.42 0.81
CA GLN A 82 43.63 2.83 -0.16
C GLN A 82 44.98 3.23 0.48
N ARG A 83 45.09 3.19 1.80
CA ARG A 83 46.28 3.58 2.56
C ARG A 83 47.05 2.38 3.09
#